data_AF-A0A0C3PRZ2-F1
#
_entry.id   AF-A0A0C3PRZ2-F1
#
_cell.length_a   1.000
_cell.length_b   1.000
_cell.length_c   1.000
_cell.angle_alpha   90.00
_cell.angle_beta   90.00
_cell.angle_gamma   90.00
#
_symmetry.space_group_name_H-M   'P 1'
#
loop_
_entity.id
_entity.type
_entity.pdbx_description
1 polymer ?
#
loop_
_entity_poly.entity_id
_entity_poly.type
_entity_poly.pdbx_seq_one_letter_code
_entity_poly.pdbx_strand_id
1 'polypeptide(L)'
;MHVSTYNQLFQRTLRNLLDEVHRLAVGEYPPFLYQDFTVDQENLLDGLFKSELLLKAAKHVLISPSSADSLETTNKSTCLGNAALKGMKEVTLPFIAYICAQVRFALSSDEVFGQNTRSFDIYSFYRNILTMLQQEELAREIEEIRQVIFGHLDKDKDGKEIGTMAQILAQRAGVA
;
A
#
# COMPACT_ATOMS: atom_id res chain seq x y z
N MET A 1 1.04 16.49 -27.61
CA MET A 1 1.84 17.39 -26.76
C MET A 1 1.50 17.29 -25.26
N HIS A 2 0.30 16.88 -24.85
CA HIS A 2 -0.11 16.84 -23.43
C HIS A 2 0.59 15.77 -22.56
N VAL A 3 0.91 14.60 -23.12
CA VAL A 3 1.51 13.47 -22.38
C VAL A 3 2.95 13.76 -21.92
N SER A 4 3.72 14.52 -22.71
CA SER A 4 5.12 14.84 -22.40
C SER A 4 5.23 15.82 -21.22
N THR A 5 4.31 16.78 -21.13
CA THR A 5 4.26 17.76 -20.03
C THR A 5 3.76 17.13 -18.73
N TYR A 6 2.76 16.24 -18.79
CA TYR A 6 2.30 15.46 -17.62
C TYR A 6 3.42 14.61 -17.05
N ASN A 7 4.16 13.89 -17.92
CA ASN A 7 5.26 13.04 -17.49
C ASN A 7 6.43 13.88 -16.92
N GLN A 8 6.71 15.06 -17.47
CA GLN A 8 7.72 15.97 -16.92
C GLN A 8 7.31 16.59 -15.57
N LEU A 9 6.03 16.97 -15.39
CA LEU A 9 5.49 17.45 -14.13
C LEU A 9 5.50 16.34 -13.08
N PHE A 10 5.04 15.14 -13.43
CA PHE A 10 5.09 13.95 -12.57
C PHE A 10 6.52 13.64 -12.11
N GLN A 11 7.49 13.61 -13.03
CA GLN A 11 8.90 13.37 -12.69
C GLN A 11 9.52 14.51 -11.86
N ARG A 12 9.04 15.75 -12.02
CA ARG A 12 9.48 16.89 -11.20
C ARG A 12 8.87 16.85 -9.80
N THR A 13 7.59 16.53 -9.69
CA THR A 13 6.90 16.33 -8.40
C THR A 13 7.51 15.14 -7.65
N LEU A 14 7.79 14.03 -8.33
CA LEU A 14 8.52 12.90 -7.73
C LEU A 14 9.89 13.32 -7.21
N ARG A 15 10.69 14.06 -8.00
CA ARG A 15 11.98 14.58 -7.51
C ARG A 15 11.84 15.49 -6.29
N ASN A 16 10.82 16.36 -6.27
CA ASN A 16 10.55 17.21 -5.11
C ASN A 16 10.03 16.44 -3.88
N LEU A 17 9.47 15.24 -4.08
CA LEU A 17 9.09 14.30 -3.01
C LEU A 17 10.29 13.46 -2.54
N LEU A 18 11.26 13.22 -3.43
CA LEU A 18 12.50 12.48 -3.17
C LEU A 18 13.52 13.32 -2.38
N ASP A 19 13.64 14.60 -2.74
CA ASP A 19 14.52 15.54 -2.07
C ASP A 19 13.77 16.15 -0.89
N GLU A 20 14.22 15.85 0.34
CA GLU A 20 13.59 16.17 1.63
C GLU A 20 13.47 17.68 1.96
N VAL A 21 12.99 18.51 1.04
CA VAL A 21 12.93 19.97 1.19
C VAL A 21 11.76 20.41 2.10
N HIS A 22 10.82 19.52 2.41
CA HIS A 22 9.81 19.75 3.45
C HIS A 22 9.85 18.66 4.51
N ARG A 23 10.42 18.99 5.68
CA ARG A 23 10.05 18.29 6.91
C ARG A 23 8.59 18.64 7.18
N LEU A 24 7.70 17.75 6.78
CA LEU A 24 6.27 17.89 7.02
C LEU A 24 6.03 18.12 8.51
N ALA A 25 5.14 19.05 8.83
CA ALA A 25 4.76 19.29 10.22
C ALA A 25 4.14 18.01 10.81
N VAL A 26 4.19 17.88 12.14
CA VAL A 26 3.55 16.77 12.87
C VAL A 26 2.03 16.91 12.69
N GLY A 27 1.48 16.30 11.64
CA GLY A 27 0.08 16.42 11.24
C GLY A 27 -0.16 16.65 9.75
N GLU A 28 0.89 16.93 8.96
CA GLU A 28 0.77 17.08 7.51
C GLU A 28 1.01 15.75 6.80
N TYR A 29 0.09 15.38 5.91
CA TYR A 29 0.21 14.19 5.09
C TYR A 29 1.04 14.48 3.83
N PRO A 30 2.03 13.63 3.49
CA PRO A 30 2.86 13.84 2.32
C PRO A 30 2.04 13.79 1.02
N PRO A 31 2.37 14.61 0.02
CA PRO A 31 1.66 14.61 -1.26
C PRO A 31 1.65 13.24 -1.95
N PHE A 32 2.64 12.38 -1.73
CA PHE A 32 2.65 11.03 -2.32
C PHE A 32 1.48 10.14 -1.88
N LEU A 33 0.75 10.50 -0.81
CA LEU A 33 -0.47 9.80 -0.41
C LEU A 33 -1.68 10.22 -1.25
N TYR A 34 -1.65 11.41 -1.85
CA TYR A 34 -2.78 11.99 -2.54
C TYR A 34 -2.82 11.63 -4.02
N GLN A 35 -4.02 11.56 -4.57
CA GLN A 35 -4.26 11.44 -6.01
C GLN A 35 -3.52 12.57 -6.75
N ASP A 36 -2.84 12.20 -7.84
CA ASP A 36 -2.04 13.13 -8.66
C ASP A 36 -1.01 13.97 -7.86
N PHE A 37 -0.67 13.50 -6.65
CA PHE A 37 0.20 14.19 -5.69
C PHE A 37 -0.23 15.61 -5.35
N THR A 38 -1.54 15.88 -5.40
CA THR A 38 -2.10 17.22 -5.17
C THR A 38 -2.94 17.20 -3.89
N VAL A 39 -2.72 18.19 -3.02
CA VAL A 39 -3.44 18.33 -1.75
C VAL A 39 -4.44 19.48 -1.88
N ASP A 40 -5.72 19.19 -1.78
CA ASP A 40 -6.76 20.21 -1.65
C ASP A 40 -6.81 20.72 -0.19
N GLN A 41 -6.48 22.00 0.00
CA GLN A 41 -6.46 22.61 1.33
C GLN A 41 -7.86 22.83 1.90
N GLU A 42 -8.89 22.92 1.04
CA GLU A 42 -10.27 23.07 1.45
C GLU A 42 -10.91 21.71 1.79
N ASN A 43 -10.36 20.62 1.24
CA ASN A 43 -10.80 19.26 1.51
C ASN A 43 -9.62 18.27 1.57
N LEU A 44 -8.99 18.15 2.74
CA LEU A 44 -7.83 17.28 2.96
C LEU A 44 -8.13 15.77 2.83
N LEU A 45 -9.40 15.37 2.78
CA LEU A 45 -9.76 13.98 2.50
C LEU A 45 -9.79 13.68 1.00
N ASP A 46 -9.95 14.70 0.15
CA ASP A 46 -10.02 14.47 -1.28
C ASP A 46 -8.70 13.93 -1.81
N GLY A 47 -8.79 12.85 -2.59
CA GLY A 47 -7.62 12.16 -3.12
C GLY A 47 -6.73 11.44 -2.08
N LEU A 48 -6.99 11.52 -0.78
CA LEU A 48 -6.14 10.91 0.24
C LEU A 48 -6.10 9.36 0.10
N PHE A 49 -4.91 8.78 0.16
CA PHE A 49 -4.61 7.36 -0.11
C PHE A 49 -4.93 6.86 -1.53
N LYS A 50 -5.25 7.76 -2.47
CA LYS A 50 -5.62 7.41 -3.85
C LYS A 50 -4.49 7.64 -4.85
N SER A 51 -3.26 7.85 -4.39
CA SER A 51 -2.12 7.98 -5.29
C SER A 51 -1.86 6.68 -6.06
N GLU A 52 -1.59 6.81 -7.36
CA GLU A 52 -1.29 5.65 -8.20
C GLU A 52 -0.03 4.92 -7.71
N LEU A 53 0.95 5.65 -7.19
CA LEU A 53 2.17 5.08 -6.61
C LEU A 53 1.87 4.15 -5.43
N LEU A 54 1.00 4.57 -4.51
CA LEU A 54 0.63 3.80 -3.33
C LEU A 54 -0.13 2.52 -3.73
N LEU A 55 -1.11 2.66 -4.62
CA LEU A 55 -1.93 1.54 -5.09
C LEU A 55 -1.09 0.52 -5.87
N LYS A 56 -0.15 0.97 -6.70
CA LYS A 56 0.80 0.10 -7.39
C LYS A 56 1.74 -0.62 -6.43
N ALA A 57 2.26 0.07 -5.42
CA ALA A 57 3.09 -0.55 -4.39
C ALA A 57 2.34 -1.66 -3.64
N ALA A 58 1.09 -1.40 -3.24
CA ALA A 58 0.25 -2.39 -2.57
C ALA A 58 -0.02 -3.63 -3.47
N LYS A 59 -0.38 -3.42 -4.74
CA LYS A 59 -0.58 -4.50 -5.72
C LYS A 59 0.69 -5.29 -5.99
N HIS A 60 1.84 -4.61 -6.09
CA HIS A 60 3.13 -5.24 -6.30
C HIS A 60 3.50 -6.18 -5.14
N VAL A 61 3.23 -5.78 -3.90
CA VAL A 61 3.52 -6.58 -2.70
C VAL A 61 2.54 -7.75 -2.53
N LEU A 62 1.24 -7.52 -2.73
CA LEU A 62 0.19 -8.52 -2.45
C LEU A 62 -0.07 -9.49 -3.58
N ILE A 63 0.05 -9.03 -4.83
CA ILE A 63 -0.34 -9.79 -6.00
C ILE A 63 0.91 -10.21 -6.77
N SER A 64 1.43 -9.30 -7.58
CA SER A 64 2.62 -9.50 -8.39
C SER A 64 3.05 -8.19 -9.04
N PRO A 65 4.32 -8.05 -9.47
CA PRO A 65 4.77 -6.91 -10.24
C PRO A 65 3.93 -6.67 -11.51
N SER A 66 3.58 -7.73 -12.23
CA SER A 66 2.76 -7.66 -13.46
C SER A 66 1.35 -7.11 -13.23
N SER A 67 0.81 -7.24 -12.03
CA SER A 67 -0.51 -6.71 -11.68
C SER A 67 -0.47 -5.23 -11.30
N ALA A 68 0.71 -4.68 -11.00
CA ALA A 68 0.87 -3.27 -10.69
C ALA A 68 0.90 -2.37 -11.93
N ASP A 69 1.14 -2.93 -13.13
CA ASP A 69 1.20 -2.14 -14.37
C ASP A 69 -0.16 -1.56 -14.81
N SER A 70 -1.27 -2.14 -14.35
CA SER A 70 -2.61 -1.55 -14.53
C SER A 70 -3.37 -1.50 -13.22
N LEU A 71 -3.88 -0.31 -12.88
CA LEU A 71 -4.80 -0.17 -11.76
C LEU A 71 -6.21 -0.69 -12.09
N GLU A 72 -6.52 -0.94 -13.37
CA GLU A 72 -7.84 -1.41 -13.78
C GLU A 72 -8.19 -2.79 -13.22
N THR A 73 -9.49 -2.98 -12.93
CA THR A 73 -10.12 -4.21 -12.44
C THR A 73 -10.11 -5.38 -13.45
N THR A 74 -9.46 -5.21 -14.60
CA THR A 74 -9.51 -6.11 -15.76
C THR A 74 -8.23 -6.93 -15.94
N ASN A 75 -7.11 -6.54 -15.31
CA ASN A 75 -5.84 -7.22 -15.49
C ASN A 75 -5.80 -8.54 -14.71
N LYS A 76 -6.23 -9.61 -15.38
CA LYS A 76 -6.16 -10.99 -14.89
C LYS A 76 -4.70 -11.47 -14.96
N SER A 77 -3.99 -11.35 -13.83
CA SER A 77 -2.72 -12.07 -13.68
C SER A 77 -2.95 -13.57 -13.83
N THR A 78 -2.15 -14.23 -14.66
CA THR A 78 -2.14 -15.70 -14.82
C THR A 78 -1.53 -16.43 -13.63
N CYS A 79 -0.92 -15.71 -12.70
CA CYS A 79 -0.39 -16.24 -11.45
C CYS A 79 -1.24 -15.73 -10.28
N LEU A 80 -1.78 -16.64 -9.47
CA LEU A 80 -2.45 -16.31 -8.21
C LEU A 80 -1.46 -15.53 -7.35
N GLY A 81 -1.78 -14.28 -7.06
CA GLY A 81 -0.95 -13.45 -6.18
C GLY A 81 -0.82 -14.05 -4.78
N ASN A 82 0.20 -13.66 -4.03
CA ASN A 82 0.41 -14.12 -2.64
C ASN A 82 -0.86 -14.03 -1.79
N ALA A 83 -1.66 -12.99 -2.01
CA ALA A 83 -2.92 -12.79 -1.32
C ALA A 83 -3.99 -13.84 -1.70
N ALA A 84 -4.09 -14.20 -2.98
CA ALA A 84 -4.99 -15.26 -3.46
C ALA A 84 -4.56 -16.65 -2.98
N LEU A 85 -3.25 -16.93 -3.00
CA LEU A 85 -2.67 -18.18 -2.50
C LEU A 85 -2.88 -18.39 -0.99
N LYS A 86 -3.08 -17.31 -0.24
CA LYS A 86 -3.30 -17.32 1.21
C LYS A 86 -4.75 -17.06 1.61
N GLY A 87 -5.68 -17.02 0.65
CA GLY A 87 -7.09 -16.76 0.92
C GLY A 87 -7.36 -15.40 1.59
N MET A 88 -6.47 -14.42 1.40
CA MET A 88 -6.67 -13.07 1.92
C MET A 88 -7.84 -12.42 1.16
N LYS A 89 -8.90 -12.09 1.90
CA LYS A 89 -10.13 -11.50 1.36
C LYS A 89 -10.16 -9.98 1.46
N GLU A 90 -9.28 -9.41 2.27
CA GLU A 90 -9.19 -7.96 2.50
C GLU A 90 -7.76 -7.54 2.88
N VAL A 91 -7.45 -6.29 2.61
CA VAL A 91 -6.27 -5.63 3.18
C VAL A 91 -6.56 -5.25 4.63
N THR A 92 -5.63 -5.51 5.53
CA THR A 92 -5.73 -5.01 6.91
C THR A 92 -5.27 -3.54 6.96
N LEU A 93 -5.87 -2.73 7.83
CA LEU A 93 -5.45 -1.31 8.01
C LEU A 93 -3.94 -1.19 8.34
N PRO A 94 -3.35 -2.04 9.21
CA PRO A 94 -1.91 -2.08 9.43
C PRO A 94 -1.10 -2.29 8.15
N PHE A 95 -1.57 -3.12 7.23
CA PHE A 95 -0.88 -3.34 5.96
C PHE A 95 -0.88 -2.07 5.09
N ILE A 96 -2.01 -1.37 4.99
CA ILE A 96 -2.10 -0.10 4.24
C ILE A 96 -1.12 0.93 4.83
N ALA A 97 -1.11 1.07 6.16
CA ALA A 97 -0.17 1.96 6.86
C ALA A 97 1.30 1.55 6.59
N TYR A 98 1.58 0.25 6.54
CA TYR A 98 2.91 -0.27 6.25
C TYR A 98 3.34 0.04 4.81
N ILE A 99 2.45 -0.09 3.82
CA ILE A 99 2.74 0.32 2.44
C ILE A 99 3.04 1.81 2.35
N CYS A 100 2.31 2.66 3.07
CA CYS A 100 2.61 4.10 3.13
C CYS A 100 4.03 4.36 3.65
N ALA A 101 4.44 3.67 4.73
CA ALA A 101 5.78 3.76 5.29
C ALA A 101 6.85 3.25 4.31
N GLN A 102 6.59 2.15 3.60
CA GLN A 102 7.50 1.59 2.60
C GLN A 102 7.68 2.51 1.40
N VAL A 103 6.60 3.11 0.89
CA VAL A 103 6.68 4.08 -0.21
C VAL A 103 7.45 5.31 0.23
N ARG A 104 7.20 5.86 1.45
CA ARG A 104 8.02 6.97 1.95
C ARG A 104 9.49 6.59 1.94
N PHE A 105 9.84 5.43 2.52
CA PHE A 105 11.23 5.02 2.66
C PHE A 105 11.90 4.82 1.30
N ALA A 106 11.21 4.20 0.34
CA ALA A 106 11.68 4.06 -1.03
C ALA A 106 11.87 5.41 -1.74
N LEU A 107 11.11 6.43 -1.34
CA LEU A 107 11.26 7.80 -1.80
C LEU A 107 12.27 8.61 -0.97
N SER A 108 12.84 8.07 0.10
CA SER A 108 13.76 8.79 0.98
C SER A 108 15.21 8.56 0.58
N SER A 109 16.10 9.46 1.01
CA SER A 109 17.55 9.20 1.02
C SER A 109 18.01 8.47 2.29
N ASP A 110 17.07 8.00 3.14
CA ASP A 110 17.39 7.33 4.40
C ASP A 110 17.98 5.94 4.11
N GLU A 111 19.13 5.64 4.72
CA GLU A 111 19.77 4.32 4.59
C GLU A 111 19.12 3.25 5.49
N VAL A 112 18.38 3.68 6.52
CA VAL A 112 17.83 2.80 7.56
C VAL A 112 16.34 3.01 7.71
N PHE A 113 15.58 1.91 7.61
CA PHE A 113 14.16 1.89 7.91
C PHE A 113 13.96 1.87 9.44
N GLY A 114 13.41 2.95 10.01
CA GLY A 114 13.05 2.98 11.42
C GLY A 114 13.07 4.38 12.03
N GLN A 115 13.28 4.42 13.34
CA GLN A 115 13.43 5.67 14.09
C GLN A 115 14.91 6.06 14.16
N ASN A 116 15.23 7.28 13.70
CA ASN A 116 16.57 7.84 13.84
C ASN A 116 16.45 9.34 14.12
N THR A 117 17.23 9.82 15.10
CA THR A 117 17.21 11.20 15.60
C THR A 117 17.51 12.24 14.51
N ARG A 118 18.19 11.84 13.42
CA ARG A 118 18.56 12.73 12.31
C ARG A 118 17.66 12.61 11.07
N SER A 119 16.83 11.58 10.99
CA SER A 119 15.99 11.31 9.83
C SER A 119 14.50 11.29 10.18
N PHE A 120 13.66 11.05 9.17
CA PHE A 120 12.22 10.98 9.35
C PHE A 120 11.84 9.75 10.20
N ASP A 121 11.01 9.97 11.25
CA ASP A 121 10.55 8.87 12.11
C ASP A 121 9.42 8.08 11.43
N ILE A 122 9.82 7.04 10.68
CA ILE A 122 8.91 6.17 9.95
C ILE A 122 7.95 5.44 10.90
N TYR A 123 8.36 5.12 12.13
CA TYR A 123 7.47 4.45 13.08
C TYR A 123 6.37 5.37 13.59
N SER A 124 6.70 6.64 13.86
CA SER A 124 5.70 7.65 14.21
C SER A 124 4.75 7.92 13.05
N PHE A 125 5.27 7.98 11.82
CA PHE A 125 4.46 8.10 10.61
C PHE A 125 3.51 6.91 10.43
N TYR A 126 4.00 5.67 10.55
CA TYR A 126 3.18 4.46 10.48
C TYR A 126 2.05 4.49 11.51
N ARG A 127 2.36 4.83 12.78
CA ARG A 127 1.34 4.93 13.84
C ARG A 127 0.31 6.00 13.52
N ASN A 128 0.74 7.18 13.05
CA ASN A 128 -0.17 8.26 12.68
C ASN A 128 -1.12 7.84 11.54
N ILE A 129 -0.60 7.21 10.49
CA ILE A 129 -1.40 6.69 9.38
C ILE A 129 -2.37 5.61 9.88
N LEU A 130 -1.91 4.70 10.73
CA LEU A 130 -2.77 3.65 11.28
C LEU A 130 -3.91 4.23 12.12
N THR A 131 -3.63 5.21 12.98
CA THR A 131 -4.66 5.92 13.75
C THR A 131 -5.67 6.60 12.83
N MET A 132 -5.21 7.21 11.74
CA MET A 132 -6.07 7.85 10.75
C MET A 132 -6.97 6.85 10.02
N LEU A 133 -6.42 5.70 9.61
CA LEU A 133 -7.18 4.62 8.97
C LEU A 133 -8.21 3.95 9.89
N GLN A 134 -8.11 4.16 11.21
CA GLN A 134 -9.06 3.64 12.19
C GLN A 134 -10.26 4.57 12.42
N GLN A 135 -10.25 5.78 11.84
CA GLN A 135 -11.38 6.71 11.95
C GLN A 135 -12.54 6.24 11.07
N GLU A 136 -13.76 6.28 11.59
CA GLU A 136 -14.97 5.79 10.89
C GLU A 136 -15.26 6.62 9.62
N GLU A 137 -14.86 7.88 9.62
CA GLU A 137 -15.00 8.82 8.51
C GLU A 137 -14.26 8.37 7.25
N LEU A 138 -13.21 7.55 7.39
CA LEU A 138 -12.41 7.02 6.26
C LEU A 138 -12.89 5.65 5.77
N ALA A 139 -13.95 5.09 6.36
CA ALA A 139 -14.40 3.73 6.03
C ALA A 139 -14.73 3.56 4.54
N ARG A 140 -15.24 4.61 3.90
CA ARG A 140 -15.59 4.59 2.48
C ARG A 140 -14.34 4.51 1.60
N GLU A 141 -13.36 5.35 1.85
CA GLU A 141 -12.10 5.43 1.11
C GLU A 141 -11.30 4.13 1.27
N ILE A 142 -11.32 3.55 2.48
CA ILE A 142 -10.69 2.26 2.76
C ILE A 142 -11.33 1.14 1.93
N GLU A 143 -12.66 1.12 1.82
CA GLU A 143 -13.34 0.12 1.01
C GLU A 143 -13.04 0.32 -0.49
N GLU A 144 -12.97 1.55 -0.98
CA GLU A 144 -12.53 1.85 -2.35
C GLU A 144 -11.11 1.31 -2.61
N ILE A 145 -10.17 1.54 -1.70
CA ILE A 145 -8.79 1.02 -1.79
C ILE A 145 -8.78 -0.51 -1.81
N ARG A 146 -9.58 -1.15 -0.96
CA ARG A 146 -9.72 -2.61 -0.92
C ARG A 146 -10.22 -3.16 -2.25
N GLN A 147 -11.24 -2.54 -2.84
CA GLN A 147 -11.76 -2.95 -4.14
C GLN A 147 -10.73 -2.77 -5.26
N VAL A 148 -9.94 -1.68 -5.24
CA VAL A 148 -8.88 -1.48 -6.23
C VAL A 148 -7.80 -2.56 -6.14
N ILE A 149 -7.40 -2.93 -4.91
CA ILE A 149 -6.34 -3.92 -4.69
C ILE A 149 -6.85 -5.34 -4.95
N PHE A 150 -8.03 -5.70 -4.45
CA PHE A 150 -8.51 -7.08 -4.37
C PHE A 150 -9.70 -7.42 -5.28
N GLY A 151 -10.31 -6.45 -5.97
CA GLY A 151 -11.55 -6.63 -6.74
C GLY A 151 -11.49 -7.70 -7.84
N HIS A 152 -10.29 -8.17 -8.22
CA HIS A 152 -10.08 -9.24 -9.21
C HIS A 152 -9.87 -10.63 -8.63
N LEU A 153 -9.73 -10.79 -7.31
CA LEU A 153 -9.49 -12.12 -6.74
C LEU A 153 -10.81 -12.92 -6.74
N ASP A 154 -10.90 -13.91 -7.62
CA ASP A 154 -11.98 -14.90 -7.61
C ASP A 154 -12.04 -15.56 -6.22
N LYS A 155 -13.25 -15.65 -5.68
CA LYS A 155 -13.53 -16.42 -4.46
C LYS A 155 -13.36 -17.91 -4.79
N ASP A 156 -12.73 -18.60 -3.85
CA ASP A 156 -12.63 -20.06 -3.75
C ASP A 156 -11.51 -20.72 -4.56
N LYS A 157 -10.43 -21.05 -3.85
CA LYS A 157 -9.77 -22.35 -3.96
C LYS A 157 -9.31 -22.79 -2.57
N ASP A 158 -10.09 -23.68 -1.95
CA ASP A 158 -9.62 -24.49 -0.82
C ASP A 158 -8.47 -25.37 -1.32
N GLY A 159 -7.25 -24.86 -1.13
CA GLY A 159 -6.03 -25.63 -1.35
C GLY A 159 -5.97 -26.73 -0.30
N LYS A 160 -6.14 -27.97 -0.74
CA LYS A 160 -5.94 -29.14 0.12
C LYS A 160 -4.52 -29.06 0.70
N GLU A 161 -4.38 -28.99 2.02
CA GLU A 161 -3.07 -29.00 2.67
C GLU A 161 -2.37 -30.33 2.37
N ILE A 162 -1.29 -30.28 1.59
CA ILE A 162 -0.45 -31.45 1.28
C ILE A 162 0.97 -31.17 1.76
N GLY A 163 1.64 -32.19 2.30
CA GLY A 163 3.06 -32.14 2.64
C GLY A 163 3.36 -32.18 4.14
N THR A 164 4.54 -31.72 4.53
CA THR A 164 5.10 -31.80 5.89
C THR A 164 4.16 -31.24 6.95
N MET A 165 3.35 -30.24 6.63
CA MET A 165 2.40 -29.66 7.58
C MET A 165 1.30 -30.64 7.99
N ALA A 166 0.76 -31.40 7.04
CA ALA A 166 -0.22 -32.46 7.33
C ALA A 166 0.41 -33.58 8.20
N GLN A 167 1.69 -33.87 8.00
CA GLN A 167 2.43 -34.85 8.80
C GLN A 167 2.66 -34.36 10.24
N ILE A 168 3.00 -33.07 10.43
CA ILE A 168 3.18 -32.46 11.76
C ILE A 168 1.84 -32.43 12.52
N LEU A 169 0.74 -32.08 11.85
CA LEU A 169 -0.60 -32.04 12.46
C LEU A 169 -1.06 -33.44 12.89
N ALA A 170 -0.83 -34.46 12.06
CA ALA A 170 -1.11 -35.85 12.41
C ALA A 170 -0.26 -36.32 13.62
N GLN A 171 1.02 -35.95 13.68
CA GLN A 171 1.89 -36.27 14.82
C GLN A 171 1.41 -35.62 16.12
N ARG A 172 0.91 -34.38 16.09
CA ARG A 172 0.38 -33.71 17.28
C ARG A 172 -0.97 -34.27 17.74
N ALA A 173 -1.84 -34.67 16.81
CA ALA A 173 -3.14 -35.24 17.13
C ALA A 173 -3.05 -36.64 17.77
N GLY A 174 -1.96 -37.39 17.49
CA GLY A 174 -1.71 -38.73 18.05
C GLY A 174 -0.97 -38.76 19.39
N VAL A 175 -0.72 -37.61 20.03
CA VAL A 175 -0.01 -37.50 21.34
C VAL A 175 -0.99 -37.12 22.47
N ALA A 176 -2.28 -37.43 22.32
CA ALA A 176 -3.29 -37.29 23.37
C ALA A 176 -3.58 -38.64 24.04
#